data_AF-D4LXM1-F1
#
_entry.id   AF-D4LXM1-F1
#
_cell.length_a   1.000
_cell.length_b   1.000
_cell.length_c   1.000
_cell.angle_alpha   90.00
_cell.angle_beta   90.00
_cell.angle_gamma   90.00
#
_symmetry.space_group_name_H-M   'P 1'
#
loop_
_entity.id
_entity.type
_entity.pdbx_description
1 polymer ?
#
loop_
_entity_poly.entity_id
_entity_poly.type
_entity_poly.pdbx_seq_one_letter_code
_entity_poly.pdbx_strand_id
1 'polypeptide(L)'
;MNKEDHFIDTDKLGDVLLEFSKKISRFSQNIPDTLFGSLTEFLKNIPDDVKNTQLFANVQKLSNYDLNYEDVWWLVDSYGLIDKEDAEEELMEYYEQENKLHCYIKSIISNPSISEREKLVILLSHIEPLIYNTLNYTKQPYSKVKQIVKRMSIDENEGMSSESVGKLYVMGITYVVFANTDAYTKEIDKRIPFRNNILHNGIVEYGTDDIHSAYELLVEFISMLVFIKKQLINEKTK
;
A
#
# COMPACT_ATOMS: atom_id res chain seq x y z
N MET A 1 39.58 -6.58 1.37
CA MET A 1 38.40 -5.72 1.17
C MET A 1 37.55 -6.44 0.15
N ASN A 2 36.71 -7.37 0.63
CA ASN A 2 35.91 -8.23 -0.24
C ASN A 2 34.64 -7.46 -0.60
N LYS A 3 34.40 -7.29 -1.91
CA LYS A 3 33.07 -7.00 -2.42
C LYS A 3 32.31 -8.32 -2.27
N GLU A 4 31.38 -8.37 -1.33
CA GLU A 4 30.38 -9.42 -1.34
C GLU A 4 29.51 -9.16 -2.56
N ASP A 5 29.63 -10.04 -3.55
CA ASP A 5 28.71 -10.10 -4.68
C ASP A 5 27.32 -10.37 -4.10
N HIS A 6 26.46 -9.35 -4.11
CA HIS A 6 25.03 -9.51 -3.89
C HIS A 6 24.47 -10.34 -5.04
N PHE A 7 24.57 -11.66 -4.89
CA PHE A 7 23.94 -12.62 -5.78
C PHE A 7 22.42 -12.42 -5.62
N ILE A 8 21.78 -11.84 -6.63
CA ILE A 8 20.33 -11.82 -6.74
C ILE A 8 19.91 -13.30 -6.79
N ASP A 9 19.24 -13.76 -5.73
CA ASP A 9 18.63 -15.08 -5.73
C ASP A 9 17.39 -15.00 -6.63
N THR A 10 17.63 -15.05 -7.94
CA THR A 10 16.63 -14.92 -9.01
C THR A 10 15.49 -15.93 -8.85
N ASP A 11 15.76 -17.07 -8.21
CA ASP A 11 14.77 -18.08 -7.90
C ASP A 11 13.80 -17.62 -6.79
N LYS A 12 14.27 -16.85 -5.80
CA LYS A 12 13.43 -16.32 -4.70
C LYS A 12 12.59 -15.11 -5.12
N LEU A 13 13.15 -14.20 -5.90
CA LEU A 13 12.38 -13.12 -6.52
C LEU A 13 11.37 -13.71 -7.50
N GLY A 14 11.79 -14.76 -8.23
CA GLY A 14 10.93 -15.64 -9.00
C GLY A 14 9.77 -16.14 -8.16
N ASP A 15 10.00 -16.82 -7.03
CA ASP A 15 8.97 -17.40 -6.17
C ASP A 15 8.02 -16.38 -5.54
N VAL A 16 8.50 -15.20 -5.15
CA VAL A 16 7.62 -14.15 -4.60
C VAL A 16 6.83 -13.46 -5.70
N LEU A 17 7.45 -13.13 -6.85
CA LEU A 17 6.69 -12.68 -8.02
C LEU A 17 5.75 -13.77 -8.54
N LEU A 18 6.09 -15.04 -8.33
CA LEU A 18 5.24 -16.18 -8.62
C LEU A 18 4.13 -16.32 -7.57
N GLU A 19 4.33 -15.96 -6.30
CA GLU A 19 3.25 -15.85 -5.29
C GLU A 19 2.33 -14.68 -5.59
N PHE A 20 2.88 -13.50 -5.92
CA PHE A 20 2.12 -12.37 -6.46
C PHE A 20 1.36 -12.79 -7.73
N SER A 21 1.99 -13.52 -8.66
CA SER A 21 1.34 -14.03 -9.88
C SER A 21 0.37 -15.19 -9.63
N LYS A 22 0.61 -16.04 -8.62
CA LYS A 22 -0.27 -17.15 -8.22
C LYS A 22 -1.49 -16.60 -7.50
N LYS A 23 -1.37 -15.50 -6.76
CA LYS A 23 -2.51 -14.72 -6.25
C LYS A 23 -3.33 -14.15 -7.41
N ILE A 24 -2.67 -13.51 -8.39
CA ILE A 24 -3.31 -13.05 -9.65
C ILE A 24 -3.97 -14.21 -10.42
N SER A 25 -3.35 -15.40 -10.44
CA SER A 25 -3.83 -16.59 -11.17
C SER A 25 -4.91 -17.40 -10.43
N ARG A 26 -4.99 -17.35 -9.10
CA ARG A 26 -5.97 -18.13 -8.32
C ARG A 26 -7.38 -17.54 -8.39
N PHE A 27 -7.53 -16.28 -8.81
CA PHE A 27 -8.77 -15.53 -8.62
C PHE A 27 -9.45 -14.99 -9.89
N SER A 28 -9.00 -15.30 -11.12
CA SER A 28 -9.79 -14.89 -12.29
C SER A 28 -9.63 -15.74 -13.55
N GLN A 29 -10.77 -16.21 -14.06
CA GLN A 29 -10.97 -16.67 -15.45
C GLN A 29 -11.03 -15.51 -16.47
N ASN A 30 -10.86 -14.26 -16.05
CA ASN A 30 -10.99 -13.06 -16.90
C ASN A 30 -9.99 -11.96 -16.46
N ILE A 31 -8.73 -12.11 -16.82
CA ILE A 31 -7.76 -11.00 -16.77
C ILE A 31 -7.57 -10.49 -18.21
N PRO A 32 -7.52 -9.16 -18.43
CA PRO A 32 -7.12 -8.60 -19.71
C PRO A 32 -5.67 -9.02 -20.05
N ASP A 33 -5.46 -9.60 -21.24
CA ASP A 33 -4.17 -10.11 -21.73
C ASP A 33 -2.98 -9.13 -21.56
N THR A 34 -3.26 -7.83 -21.44
CA THR A 34 -2.30 -6.74 -21.24
C THR A 34 -1.57 -6.78 -19.89
N LEU A 35 -2.22 -7.20 -18.81
CA LEU A 35 -1.62 -7.27 -17.46
C LEU A 35 -0.58 -8.39 -17.37
N PHE A 36 -0.90 -9.58 -17.91
CA PHE A 36 0.01 -10.72 -17.99
C PHE A 36 1.18 -10.50 -18.96
N GLY A 37 0.95 -9.78 -20.07
CA GLY A 37 2.02 -9.37 -20.98
C GLY A 37 3.09 -8.51 -20.29
N SER A 38 2.66 -7.55 -19.47
CA SER A 38 3.59 -6.67 -18.73
C SER A 38 4.41 -7.42 -17.67
N LEU A 39 3.80 -8.39 -16.97
CA LEU A 39 4.45 -9.17 -15.91
C LEU A 39 5.49 -10.15 -16.49
N THR A 40 5.20 -10.77 -17.64
CA THR A 40 6.12 -11.69 -18.30
C THR A 40 7.31 -10.98 -18.95
N GLU A 41 7.13 -9.76 -19.45
CA GLU A 41 8.22 -8.92 -19.94
C GLU A 41 9.06 -8.35 -18.79
N PHE A 42 8.43 -8.00 -17.67
CA PHE A 42 9.09 -7.62 -16.42
C PHE A 42 9.98 -8.74 -15.86
N LEU A 43 9.48 -9.98 -15.83
CA LEU A 43 10.25 -11.15 -15.38
C LEU A 43 11.44 -11.49 -16.30
N LYS A 44 11.39 -11.11 -17.58
CA LYS A 44 12.50 -11.32 -18.53
C LYS A 44 13.58 -10.24 -18.44
N ASN A 45 13.27 -9.07 -17.90
CA ASN A 45 14.15 -7.91 -17.78
C ASN A 45 14.08 -7.31 -16.37
N ILE A 46 14.18 -8.16 -15.34
CA ILE A 46 14.12 -7.70 -13.95
C ILE A 46 15.29 -6.72 -13.72
N PRO A 47 15.02 -5.45 -13.41
CA PRO A 47 16.09 -4.49 -13.15
C PRO A 47 16.86 -4.85 -11.88
N ASP A 48 18.14 -4.50 -11.84
CA ASP A 48 18.99 -4.76 -10.66
C ASP A 48 18.54 -3.99 -9.41
N ASP A 49 17.82 -2.87 -9.59
CA ASP A 49 17.32 -2.01 -8.50
C ASP A 49 15.87 -1.58 -8.77
N VAL A 50 15.04 -1.62 -7.72
CA VAL A 50 13.63 -1.26 -7.79
C VAL A 50 13.40 0.17 -8.32
N LYS A 51 14.36 1.09 -8.17
CA LYS A 51 14.31 2.48 -8.68
C LYS A 51 14.29 2.56 -10.20
N ASN A 52 14.72 1.50 -10.89
CA ASN A 52 14.72 1.42 -12.34
C ASN A 52 13.41 0.83 -12.91
N THR A 53 12.40 0.62 -12.07
CA THR A 53 11.12 0.02 -12.47
C THR A 53 10.07 1.08 -12.85
N GLN A 54 9.10 0.68 -13.68
CA GLN A 54 7.92 1.51 -13.95
C GLN A 54 7.08 1.75 -12.69
N LEU A 55 7.06 0.78 -11.76
CA LEU A 55 6.42 0.91 -10.45
C LEU A 55 6.99 2.11 -9.68
N PHE A 56 8.31 2.22 -9.57
CA PHE A 56 8.95 3.36 -8.92
C PHE A 56 8.55 4.68 -9.58
N ALA A 57 8.63 4.75 -10.91
CA ALA A 57 8.24 5.94 -11.66
C ALA A 57 6.77 6.33 -11.43
N ASN A 58 5.86 5.36 -11.35
CA ASN A 58 4.44 5.60 -11.07
C ASN A 58 4.21 6.06 -9.63
N VAL A 59 4.86 5.43 -8.64
CA VAL A 59 4.78 5.87 -7.24
C VAL A 59 5.29 7.30 -7.07
N GLN A 60 6.39 7.68 -7.74
CA GLN A 60 6.90 9.05 -7.68
C GLN A 60 5.86 10.08 -8.16
N LYS A 61 5.04 9.74 -9.16
CA LYS A 61 3.98 10.64 -9.65
C LYS A 61 2.94 10.92 -8.57
N LEU A 62 2.64 9.99 -7.67
CA LEU A 62 1.67 10.20 -6.59
C LEU A 62 2.04 11.32 -5.61
N SER A 63 3.29 11.81 -5.64
CA SER A 63 3.75 12.86 -4.70
C SER A 63 3.39 14.30 -5.08
N ASN A 64 3.08 14.59 -6.35
CA ASN A 64 3.17 15.95 -6.91
C ASN A 64 1.98 16.44 -7.77
N TYR A 65 0.77 15.92 -7.57
CA TYR A 65 -0.39 16.33 -8.39
C TYR A 65 -1.66 16.50 -7.56
N ASP A 66 -2.62 17.23 -8.14
CA ASP A 66 -4.02 17.20 -7.75
C ASP A 66 -4.61 15.82 -8.08
N LEU A 67 -4.38 14.86 -7.18
CA LEU A 67 -4.78 13.46 -7.39
C LEU A 67 -6.31 13.34 -7.47
N ASN A 68 -6.78 12.61 -8.49
CA ASN A 68 -8.13 12.08 -8.58
C ASN A 68 -8.12 10.55 -8.44
N TYR A 69 -9.30 9.94 -8.27
CA TYR A 69 -9.42 8.51 -8.01
C TYR A 69 -8.72 7.64 -9.06
N GLU A 70 -8.79 8.01 -10.34
CA GLU A 70 -8.18 7.25 -11.44
C GLU A 70 -6.65 7.28 -11.39
N ASP A 71 -6.06 8.32 -10.80
CA ASP A 71 -4.60 8.41 -10.59
C ASP A 71 -4.12 7.44 -9.49
N VAL A 72 -5.04 6.92 -8.67
CA VAL A 72 -4.76 6.14 -7.46
C VAL A 72 -5.16 4.68 -7.61
N TRP A 73 -6.28 4.40 -8.28
CA TRP A 73 -6.87 3.06 -8.40
C TRP A 73 -5.87 1.98 -8.86
N TRP A 74 -4.95 2.34 -9.76
CA TRP A 74 -3.91 1.43 -10.24
C TRP A 74 -3.08 0.82 -9.10
N LEU A 75 -2.94 1.49 -7.95
CA LEU A 75 -2.14 1.00 -6.83
C LEU A 75 -2.76 -0.27 -6.21
N VAL A 76 -4.09 -0.34 -6.18
CA VAL A 76 -4.87 -1.47 -5.68
C VAL A 76 -4.98 -2.55 -6.76
N ASP A 77 -5.32 -2.14 -7.99
CA ASP A 77 -5.44 -3.03 -9.15
C ASP A 77 -4.13 -3.79 -9.43
N SER A 78 -3.00 -3.08 -9.44
CA SER A 78 -1.67 -3.69 -9.65
C SER A 78 -1.24 -4.64 -8.53
N TYR A 79 -1.83 -4.50 -7.35
CA TYR A 79 -1.61 -5.39 -6.22
C TYR A 79 -2.50 -6.64 -6.29
N GLY A 80 -3.61 -6.58 -7.04
CA GLY A 80 -4.50 -7.70 -7.33
C GLY A 80 -5.74 -7.78 -6.43
N LEU A 81 -6.11 -6.69 -5.77
CA LEU A 81 -7.40 -6.59 -5.05
C LEU A 81 -8.48 -6.12 -6.03
N ILE A 82 -9.62 -6.82 -6.05
CA ILE A 82 -10.72 -6.53 -6.98
C ILE A 82 -11.77 -5.65 -6.30
N ASP A 83 -12.05 -5.92 -5.02
CA ASP A 83 -12.99 -5.17 -4.21
C ASP A 83 -12.64 -5.18 -2.71
N LYS A 84 -13.49 -4.51 -1.91
CA LYS A 84 -13.36 -4.43 -0.46
C LYS A 84 -13.48 -5.80 0.21
N GLU A 85 -14.36 -6.68 -0.27
CA GLU A 85 -14.56 -8.01 0.29
C GLU A 85 -13.27 -8.84 0.20
N ASP A 86 -12.59 -8.83 -0.95
CA ASP A 86 -11.27 -9.45 -1.13
C ASP A 86 -10.23 -8.84 -0.15
N ALA A 87 -10.25 -7.51 0.02
CA ALA A 87 -9.36 -6.84 0.95
C ALA A 87 -9.62 -7.25 2.41
N GLU A 88 -10.87 -7.43 2.80
CA GLU A 88 -11.25 -7.92 4.12
C GLU A 88 -10.82 -9.37 4.33
N GLU A 89 -11.02 -10.26 3.36
CA GLU A 89 -10.56 -11.65 3.42
C GLU A 89 -9.04 -11.72 3.58
N GLU A 90 -8.29 -10.96 2.77
CA GLU A 90 -6.83 -10.88 2.87
C GLU A 90 -6.40 -10.36 4.25
N LEU A 91 -7.06 -9.33 4.78
CA LEU A 91 -6.80 -8.81 6.12
C LEU A 91 -7.03 -9.89 7.19
N MET A 92 -8.08 -10.71 7.07
CA MET A 92 -8.35 -11.80 8.01
C MET A 92 -7.32 -12.92 7.96
N GLU A 93 -6.68 -13.14 6.80
CA GLU A 93 -5.62 -14.14 6.63
C GLU A 93 -4.30 -13.69 7.27
N TYR A 94 -3.92 -12.41 7.09
CA TYR A 94 -2.56 -11.94 7.42
C TYR A 94 -2.44 -11.10 8.69
N TYR A 95 -3.54 -10.77 9.37
CA TYR A 95 -3.42 -10.04 10.63
C TYR A 95 -2.64 -10.84 11.70
N GLU A 96 -1.90 -10.13 12.54
CA GLU A 96 -1.11 -10.73 13.61
C GLU A 96 -1.91 -10.66 14.91
N GLN A 97 -2.27 -11.80 15.49
CA GLN A 97 -3.08 -11.84 16.73
C GLN A 97 -2.42 -11.15 17.92
N GLU A 98 -1.09 -11.23 18.02
CA GLU A 98 -0.31 -10.58 19.08
C GLU A 98 -0.13 -9.07 18.86
N ASN A 99 -0.42 -8.59 17.65
CA ASN A 99 -0.29 -7.19 17.29
C ASN A 99 -1.58 -6.43 17.64
N LYS A 100 -1.54 -5.71 18.77
CA LYS A 100 -2.69 -4.93 19.28
C LYS A 100 -3.27 -3.96 18.25
N LEU A 101 -2.44 -3.37 17.40
CA LEU A 101 -2.90 -2.45 16.36
C LEU A 101 -3.71 -3.19 15.29
N HIS A 102 -3.22 -4.35 14.83
CA HIS A 102 -3.94 -5.17 13.86
C HIS A 102 -5.28 -5.64 14.42
N CYS A 103 -5.30 -6.14 15.66
CA CYS A 103 -6.53 -6.54 16.34
C CYS A 103 -7.53 -5.39 16.51
N TYR A 104 -7.06 -4.18 16.81
CA TYR A 104 -7.93 -3.02 16.90
C TYR A 104 -8.53 -2.66 15.54
N ILE A 105 -7.71 -2.53 14.49
CA ILE A 105 -8.15 -2.22 13.11
C ILE A 105 -9.17 -3.25 12.62
N LYS A 106 -8.87 -4.55 12.79
CA LYS A 106 -9.79 -5.64 12.48
C LYS A 106 -11.13 -5.47 13.20
N SER A 107 -11.10 -5.16 14.50
CA SER A 107 -12.34 -4.99 15.26
C SER A 107 -13.17 -3.79 14.80
N ILE A 108 -12.57 -2.74 14.25
CA ILE A 108 -13.29 -1.61 13.64
C ILE A 108 -13.90 -2.00 12.30
N ILE A 109 -13.14 -2.63 11.41
CA ILE A 109 -13.60 -3.02 10.06
C ILE A 109 -14.76 -4.01 10.17
N SER A 110 -14.63 -5.05 10.99
CA SER A 110 -15.67 -6.07 11.16
C SER A 110 -16.87 -5.64 12.01
N ASN A 111 -16.91 -4.41 12.54
CA ASN A 111 -18.02 -3.97 13.39
C ASN A 111 -19.21 -3.50 12.55
N PRO A 112 -20.37 -4.18 12.58
CA PRO A 112 -21.54 -3.76 11.82
C PRO A 112 -22.25 -2.55 12.45
N SER A 113 -21.96 -2.23 13.73
CA SER A 113 -22.62 -1.15 14.48
C SER A 113 -21.96 0.22 14.27
N ILE A 114 -20.84 0.28 13.56
CA ILE A 114 -20.12 1.53 13.24
C ILE A 114 -20.36 1.78 11.74
N SER A 115 -20.82 2.98 11.35
CA SER A 115 -20.99 3.25 9.92
C SER A 115 -19.64 3.46 9.23
N GLU A 116 -19.59 3.29 7.92
CA GLU A 116 -18.39 3.51 7.11
C GLU A 116 -17.77 4.89 7.35
N ARG A 117 -18.60 5.92 7.55
CA ARG A 117 -18.14 7.27 7.84
C ARG A 117 -17.32 7.33 9.14
N GLU A 118 -17.82 6.75 10.24
CA GLU A 118 -17.06 6.71 11.48
C GLU A 118 -15.84 5.79 11.37
N LYS A 119 -15.97 4.64 10.70
CA LYS A 119 -14.83 3.74 10.45
C LYS A 119 -13.71 4.47 9.72
N LEU A 120 -14.03 5.24 8.67
CA LEU A 120 -13.06 6.00 7.89
C LEU A 120 -12.22 6.95 8.78
N VAL A 121 -12.85 7.72 9.67
CA VAL A 121 -12.14 8.63 10.59
C VAL A 121 -11.26 7.86 11.58
N ILE A 122 -11.79 6.78 12.15
CA ILE A 122 -11.05 5.96 13.13
C ILE A 122 -9.83 5.34 12.45
N LEU A 123 -10.01 4.70 11.30
CA LEU A 123 -8.93 4.05 10.55
C LEU A 123 -7.86 5.05 10.06
N LEU A 124 -8.26 6.22 9.57
CA LEU A 124 -7.34 7.31 9.20
C LEU A 124 -6.49 7.82 10.39
N SER A 125 -7.01 7.70 11.60
CA SER A 125 -6.27 8.05 12.82
C SER A 125 -5.17 7.02 13.13
N HIS A 126 -5.29 5.80 12.62
CA HIS A 126 -4.37 4.68 12.87
C HIS A 126 -3.48 4.30 11.68
N ILE A 127 -3.69 4.90 10.51
CA ILE A 127 -2.92 4.57 9.29
C ILE A 127 -1.43 4.92 9.41
N GLU A 128 -1.05 6.03 10.06
CA GLU A 128 0.36 6.36 10.31
C GLU A 128 1.04 5.33 11.24
N PRO A 129 0.48 4.99 12.43
CA PRO A 129 0.97 3.89 13.24
C PRO A 129 1.08 2.56 12.47
N LEU A 130 0.12 2.26 11.58
CA LEU A 130 0.14 1.04 10.77
C LEU A 130 1.32 1.05 9.79
N ILE A 131 1.56 2.16 9.08
CA ILE A 131 2.71 2.30 8.18
C ILE A 131 4.03 2.06 8.92
N TYR A 132 4.20 2.64 10.11
CA TYR A 132 5.39 2.39 10.92
C TYR A 132 5.49 0.94 11.38
N ASN A 133 4.36 0.32 11.78
CA ASN A 133 4.31 -1.08 12.14
C ASN A 133 4.73 -1.97 10.95
N THR A 134 4.19 -1.71 9.76
CA THR A 134 4.53 -2.40 8.50
C THR A 134 6.02 -2.34 8.22
N LEU A 135 6.62 -1.16 8.31
CA LEU A 135 8.05 -0.95 8.06
C LEU A 135 8.97 -1.41 9.22
N ASN A 136 8.42 -1.98 10.30
CA ASN A 136 9.17 -2.31 11.51
C ASN A 136 9.93 -1.08 12.09
N TYR A 137 9.37 0.10 11.95
CA TYR A 137 9.98 1.35 12.39
C TYR A 137 9.38 1.84 13.71
N THR A 138 10.22 2.09 14.70
CA THR A 138 9.79 2.72 15.96
C THR A 138 9.73 4.23 15.79
N LYS A 139 8.50 4.79 15.79
CA LYS A 139 8.25 6.24 15.65
C LYS A 139 9.09 7.04 16.65
N GLN A 140 9.91 7.96 16.13
CA GLN A 140 10.64 8.92 16.93
C GLN A 140 9.86 10.23 17.08
N PRO A 141 10.06 11.01 18.16
CA PRO A 141 9.48 12.34 18.29
C PRO A 141 9.77 13.21 17.05
N TYR A 142 8.77 13.97 16.61
CA TYR A 142 8.86 14.91 15.47
C TYR A 142 9.19 14.29 14.09
N SER A 143 9.22 12.96 13.97
CA SER A 143 9.37 12.29 12.69
C SER A 143 8.16 12.53 11.79
N LYS A 144 8.41 12.88 10.52
CA LYS A 144 7.37 13.03 9.49
C LYS A 144 7.27 11.74 8.69
N VAL A 145 6.10 11.10 8.67
CA VAL A 145 5.88 9.80 8.00
C VAL A 145 6.39 9.77 6.56
N LYS A 146 6.07 10.81 5.76
CA LYS A 146 6.54 10.92 4.36
C LYS A 146 8.06 10.89 4.22
N GLN A 147 8.80 11.50 5.16
CA GLN A 147 10.27 11.54 5.13
C GLN A 147 10.86 10.18 5.52
N ILE A 148 10.31 9.54 6.56
CA ILE A 148 10.76 8.21 7.00
C ILE A 148 10.50 7.17 5.92
N VAL A 149 9.29 7.15 5.36
CA VAL A 149 8.91 6.19 4.31
C VAL A 149 9.77 6.42 3.06
N LYS A 150 10.01 7.66 2.64
CA LYS A 150 10.90 7.96 1.51
C LYS A 150 12.31 7.43 1.76
N ARG A 151 12.88 7.69 2.93
CA ARG A 151 14.21 7.21 3.30
C ARG A 151 14.28 5.69 3.23
N MET A 152 13.32 5.00 3.86
CA MET A 152 13.31 3.53 3.91
C MET A 152 13.01 2.88 2.55
N SER A 153 12.31 3.57 1.66
CA SER A 153 11.87 3.02 0.35
C SER A 153 12.77 3.40 -0.81
N ILE A 154 13.66 4.39 -0.63
CA ILE A 154 14.57 4.89 -1.67
C ILE A 154 16.01 4.90 -1.16
N ASP A 155 16.31 5.65 -0.11
CA ASP A 155 17.68 5.93 0.31
C ASP A 155 18.34 4.70 0.94
N GLU A 156 17.58 3.92 1.71
CA GLU A 156 18.01 2.69 2.39
C GLU A 156 17.52 1.43 1.65
N ASN A 157 16.94 1.59 0.47
CA ASN A 157 16.38 0.48 -0.32
C ASN A 157 17.26 0.24 -1.55
N GLU A 158 17.99 -0.86 -1.53
CA GLU A 158 18.89 -1.26 -2.61
C GLU A 158 18.47 -2.61 -3.16
N GLY A 159 18.67 -2.78 -4.47
CA GLY A 159 18.40 -4.05 -5.12
C GLY A 159 16.94 -4.27 -5.51
N MET A 160 16.67 -5.47 -6.01
CA MET A 160 15.33 -5.91 -6.38
C MET A 160 14.93 -7.11 -5.51
N SER A 161 14.12 -6.85 -4.48
CA SER A 161 13.53 -7.86 -3.60
C SER A 161 12.05 -7.61 -3.36
N SER A 162 11.37 -8.58 -2.73
CA SER A 162 9.97 -8.38 -2.36
C SER A 162 9.82 -7.31 -1.27
N GLU A 163 10.78 -7.21 -0.35
CA GLU A 163 10.90 -6.08 0.58
C GLU A 163 11.01 -4.75 -0.18
N SER A 164 11.87 -4.67 -1.19
CA SER A 164 12.06 -3.43 -1.96
C SER A 164 10.79 -3.00 -2.69
N VAL A 165 10.06 -3.95 -3.29
CA VAL A 165 8.77 -3.71 -3.95
C VAL A 165 7.70 -3.32 -2.93
N GLY A 166 7.59 -4.05 -1.82
CA GLY A 166 6.62 -3.77 -0.75
C GLY A 166 6.81 -2.37 -0.16
N LYS A 167 8.06 -1.93 0.04
CA LYS A 167 8.37 -0.56 0.47
C LYS A 167 7.87 0.49 -0.53
N LEU A 168 7.93 0.25 -1.83
CA LEU A 168 7.36 1.17 -2.82
C LEU A 168 5.83 1.28 -2.72
N TYR A 169 5.12 0.17 -2.48
CA TYR A 169 3.67 0.22 -2.23
C TYR A 169 3.35 1.01 -0.94
N VAL A 170 4.09 0.79 0.15
CA VAL A 170 3.97 1.58 1.38
C VAL A 170 4.19 3.07 1.09
N MET A 171 5.17 3.41 0.24
CA MET A 171 5.42 4.79 -0.20
C MET A 171 4.26 5.36 -1.01
N GLY A 172 3.68 4.61 -1.94
CA GLY A 172 2.49 5.00 -2.70
C GLY A 172 1.30 5.33 -1.80
N ILE A 173 0.94 4.40 -0.90
CA ILE A 173 -0.13 4.59 0.09
C ILE A 173 0.14 5.85 0.93
N THR A 174 1.38 6.03 1.38
CA THR A 174 1.79 7.20 2.17
C THR A 174 1.64 8.50 1.38
N TYR A 175 1.98 8.51 0.09
CA TYR A 175 1.86 9.70 -0.75
C TYR A 175 0.41 10.11 -0.96
N VAL A 176 -0.47 9.14 -1.19
CA VAL A 176 -1.93 9.34 -1.34
C VAL A 176 -2.54 9.81 -0.03
N VAL A 177 -2.51 8.99 1.02
CA VAL A 177 -3.24 9.25 2.28
C VAL A 177 -2.78 10.55 2.95
N PHE A 178 -1.49 10.87 2.87
CA PHE A 178 -0.91 12.07 3.47
C PHE A 178 -0.66 13.19 2.44
N ALA A 179 -1.35 13.19 1.29
CA ALA A 179 -1.27 14.28 0.33
C ALA A 179 -1.55 15.64 1.01
N ASN A 180 -0.80 16.67 0.58
CA ASN A 180 -1.00 18.03 1.08
C ASN A 180 -2.13 18.70 0.30
N THR A 181 -3.36 18.30 0.60
CA THR A 181 -4.56 18.78 -0.11
C THR A 181 -4.77 20.29 0.00
N ASP A 182 -4.19 20.94 1.00
CA ASP A 182 -4.26 22.41 1.15
C ASP A 182 -3.51 23.14 0.02
N ALA A 183 -2.60 22.45 -0.67
CA ALA A 183 -1.89 22.97 -1.83
C ALA A 183 -2.55 22.61 -3.17
N TYR A 184 -3.67 21.88 -3.16
CA TYR A 184 -4.34 21.49 -4.40
C TYR A 184 -4.98 22.69 -5.09
N THR A 185 -4.93 22.69 -6.42
CA THR A 185 -5.51 23.77 -7.25
C THR A 185 -6.83 23.40 -7.88
N LYS A 186 -7.16 22.10 -7.90
CA LYS A 186 -8.43 21.54 -8.36
C LYS A 186 -9.31 21.13 -7.18
N GLU A 187 -10.58 20.87 -7.47
CA GLU A 187 -11.49 20.26 -6.51
C GLU A 187 -10.95 18.92 -6.01
N ILE A 188 -11.06 18.71 -4.70
CA ILE A 188 -10.58 17.50 -4.05
C ILE A 188 -11.53 16.35 -4.40
N ASP A 189 -10.98 15.29 -4.98
CA ASP A 189 -11.73 14.06 -5.20
C ASP A 189 -11.98 13.34 -3.87
N LYS A 190 -13.24 13.40 -3.42
CA LYS A 190 -13.67 12.88 -2.11
C LYS A 190 -13.78 11.35 -2.07
N ARG A 191 -13.59 10.67 -3.20
CA ARG A 191 -13.46 9.20 -3.23
C ARG A 191 -12.12 8.71 -2.68
N ILE A 192 -11.17 9.62 -2.43
CA ILE A 192 -9.85 9.28 -1.87
C ILE A 192 -9.80 9.62 -0.37
N PRO A 193 -9.26 8.72 0.48
CA PRO A 193 -9.12 8.93 1.92
C PRO A 193 -7.95 9.87 2.25
N PHE A 194 -7.99 11.12 1.77
CA PHE A 194 -7.01 12.15 2.11
C PHE A 194 -7.14 12.52 3.59
N ARG A 195 -6.21 12.03 4.40
CA ARG A 195 -6.20 12.27 5.85
C ARG A 195 -6.18 13.75 6.19
N ASN A 196 -5.35 14.53 5.49
CA ASN A 196 -5.22 15.97 5.72
C ASN A 196 -6.57 16.68 5.53
N ASN A 197 -7.22 16.43 4.40
CA ASN A 197 -8.52 17.03 4.08
C ASN A 197 -9.60 16.65 5.09
N ILE A 198 -9.77 15.34 5.35
CA ILE A 198 -10.85 14.85 6.22
C ILE A 198 -10.67 15.34 7.67
N LEU A 199 -9.44 15.38 8.18
CA LEU A 199 -9.18 15.79 9.56
C LEU A 199 -9.14 17.31 9.75
N HIS A 200 -8.86 18.10 8.70
CA HIS A 200 -8.88 19.57 8.78
C HIS A 200 -10.28 20.14 8.51
N ASN A 201 -10.97 19.63 7.50
CA ASN A 201 -12.24 20.18 7.01
C ASN A 201 -13.47 19.40 7.50
N GLY A 202 -13.24 18.24 8.10
CA GLY A 202 -14.29 17.38 8.62
C GLY A 202 -14.86 16.45 7.57
N ILE A 203 -15.27 15.27 8.02
CA ILE A 203 -15.84 14.23 7.14
C ILE A 203 -17.29 14.52 6.72
N VAL A 204 -17.96 15.49 7.35
CA VAL A 204 -19.39 15.75 7.17
C VAL A 204 -19.75 16.23 5.76
N GLU A 205 -18.80 16.81 5.03
CA GLU A 205 -19.01 17.30 3.67
C GLU A 205 -18.90 16.22 2.59
N TYR A 206 -18.56 14.98 2.96
CA TYR A 206 -18.46 13.87 2.03
C TYR A 206 -19.84 13.25 1.80
N GLY A 207 -20.23 13.04 0.53
CA GLY A 207 -21.45 12.32 0.19
C GLY A 207 -21.40 10.85 0.62
N THR A 208 -22.54 10.17 0.66
CA THR A 208 -22.57 8.73 1.01
C THR A 208 -21.70 7.91 0.05
N ASP A 209 -21.79 8.18 -1.26
CA ASP A 209 -21.02 7.46 -2.27
C ASP A 209 -19.52 7.76 -2.14
N ASP A 210 -19.15 9.02 -1.86
CA ASP A 210 -17.76 9.40 -1.60
C ASP A 210 -17.20 8.67 -0.38
N ILE A 211 -18.00 8.57 0.70
CA ILE A 211 -17.62 7.83 1.91
C ILE A 211 -17.40 6.38 1.60
N HIS A 212 -18.30 5.76 0.85
CA HIS A 212 -18.20 4.37 0.49
C HIS A 212 -16.90 4.11 -0.28
N SER A 213 -16.65 4.83 -1.38
CA SER A 213 -15.42 4.69 -2.15
C SER A 213 -14.14 4.98 -1.35
N ALA A 214 -14.15 6.03 -0.51
CA ALA A 214 -12.99 6.35 0.31
C ALA A 214 -12.73 5.32 1.42
N TYR A 215 -13.80 4.72 1.97
CA TYR A 215 -13.70 3.65 2.94
C TYR A 215 -13.16 2.36 2.31
N GLU A 216 -13.69 1.95 1.16
CA GLU A 216 -13.21 0.79 0.41
C GLU A 216 -11.72 0.92 0.08
N LEU A 217 -11.33 2.05 -0.51
CA LEU A 217 -9.93 2.33 -0.85
C LEU A 217 -9.02 2.32 0.39
N LEU A 218 -9.50 2.79 1.54
CA LEU A 218 -8.71 2.73 2.78
C LEU A 218 -8.58 1.31 3.32
N VAL A 219 -9.62 0.49 3.23
CA VAL A 219 -9.58 -0.93 3.64
C VAL A 219 -8.59 -1.71 2.77
N GLU A 220 -8.61 -1.47 1.45
CA GLU A 220 -7.64 -2.03 0.51
C GLU A 220 -6.20 -1.66 0.89
N PHE A 221 -5.94 -0.36 1.14
CA PHE A 221 -4.61 0.08 1.60
C PHE A 221 -4.20 -0.56 2.93
N ILE A 222 -5.11 -0.70 3.89
CA ILE A 222 -4.83 -1.36 5.16
C ILE A 222 -4.48 -2.83 4.96
N SER A 223 -5.22 -3.52 4.09
CA SER A 223 -4.98 -4.93 3.76
C SER A 223 -3.59 -5.11 3.15
N MET A 224 -3.25 -4.28 2.15
CA MET A 224 -1.90 -4.24 1.55
C MET A 224 -0.80 -4.03 2.60
N LEU A 225 -0.98 -3.07 3.51
CA LEU A 225 0.00 -2.79 4.57
C LEU A 225 0.21 -3.98 5.52
N VAL A 226 -0.85 -4.72 5.85
CA VAL A 226 -0.78 -5.89 6.72
C VAL A 226 -0.13 -7.07 6.01
N PHE A 227 -0.43 -7.30 4.73
CA PHE A 227 0.27 -8.33 3.96
C PHE A 227 1.76 -8.01 3.76
N ILE A 228 2.09 -6.76 3.39
CA ILE A 228 3.50 -6.34 3.21
C ILE A 228 4.28 -6.57 4.50
N LYS A 229 3.70 -6.25 5.66
CA LYS A 229 4.29 -6.54 6.98
C LYS A 229 4.65 -8.02 7.12
N LYS A 230 3.73 -8.92 6.75
CA LYS A 230 3.95 -10.37 6.81
C LYS A 230 5.14 -10.80 5.93
N GLN A 231 5.24 -10.25 4.73
CA GLN A 231 6.35 -10.55 3.82
C GLN A 231 7.70 -10.07 4.37
N LEU A 232 7.74 -8.84 4.90
CA LEU A 232 8.96 -8.27 5.51
C LEU A 232 9.48 -9.06 6.72
N ILE A 233 8.61 -9.74 7.46
CA ILE A 233 9.01 -10.61 8.57
C ILE A 233 9.61 -11.92 8.05
N ASN A 234 8.98 -12.51 7.03
CA ASN A 234 9.39 -13.80 6.47
C ASN A 234 10.78 -13.73 5.80
N GLU A 235 11.19 -12.56 5.26
CA GLU A 235 12.54 -12.37 4.72
C GLU A 235 13.62 -12.26 5.82
N LYS A 236 13.32 -11.68 6.99
CA LYS A 236 14.29 -11.52 8.09
C LYS A 236 14.55 -12.79 8.91
N THR A 237 13.68 -13.79 8.77
CA THR A 237 13.75 -15.07 9.50
C THR A 237 14.34 -16.21 8.66
N LYS A 238 14.78 -15.92 7.43
CA LYS A 238 15.41 -16.86 6.49
C LYS A 238 16.81 -16.39 6.10
#